data_AF-K2EV29-F1
#
_entry.id   AF-K2EV29-F1
#
_cell.length_a   1.000
_cell.length_b   1.000
_cell.length_c   1.000
_cell.angle_alpha   90.00
_cell.angle_beta   90.00
_cell.angle_gamma   90.00
#
_symmetry.space_group_name_H-M   'P 1'
#
loop_
_entity.id
_entity.type
_entity.pdbx_description
1 polymer ?
#
loop_
_entity_poly.entity_id
_entity_poly.type
_entity_poly.pdbx_seq_one_letter_code
_entity_poly.pdbx_strand_id
1 'polypeptide(L)'
;MQKYKIWIILALLVLCILTLILWLSPKENTQADTGTKMPLTETQAEQTALLVNGPANAAFPSASQQDTEINCQMQLDASNRLIVNEQTRNCFEYFITQFGEKNLQQIQQDFKAYIRQNHKEPALSQILDLWDRYLQYRQGLGQLTAPAGLNQEDPAYYRSIYNSTQNLRQQYFSKYEIEGLFGTEDAYHEYTLDRMSVLADKSLAETEKAQKLKALFQQLPQDWQENLEQLNKLEDLRKLTADIKARGGSRDEIRQMRMNLVGAEATQRLEQLDVQRSDWKNRVTGYLDERDQITQSGMSDTAKQQAIAQLRSKHFNTPQEQLRAETFEQVHDQGAKLPFAD
;
A
#
# COMPACT_ATOMS: atom_id res chain seq x y z
N MET A 1 -21.15 -55.07 35.07
CA MET A 1 -20.86 -55.26 33.63
C MET A 1 -20.68 -53.95 32.81
N GLN A 2 -20.83 -52.75 33.39
CA GLN A 2 -20.69 -51.48 32.64
C GLN A 2 -19.28 -50.84 32.67
N LYS A 3 -18.45 -51.11 33.67
CA LYS A 3 -17.13 -50.47 33.80
C LYS A 3 -16.13 -50.88 32.69
N TYR A 4 -16.14 -52.14 32.25
CA TYR A 4 -15.26 -52.62 31.18
C TYR A 4 -15.60 -52.03 29.80
N LYS A 5 -16.88 -51.69 29.56
CA LYS A 5 -17.30 -51.08 28.28
C LYS A 5 -16.78 -49.65 28.11
N ILE A 6 -16.66 -48.89 29.21
CA ILE A 6 -16.12 -47.53 29.19
C ILE A 6 -14.62 -47.54 28.87
N TRP A 7 -13.87 -48.50 29.42
CA TRP A 7 -12.44 -48.65 29.12
C TRP A 7 -12.17 -49.09 27.67
N ILE A 8 -13.05 -49.91 27.08
CA ILE A 8 -12.96 -50.30 25.67
C ILE A 8 -13.24 -49.11 24.74
N ILE A 9 -14.23 -48.28 25.07
CA ILE A 9 -14.54 -47.07 24.28
C ILE A 9 -13.39 -46.05 24.36
N LEU A 10 -12.81 -45.84 25.55
CA LEU A 10 -11.65 -44.97 25.71
C LEU A 10 -10.42 -45.50 24.96
N ALA A 11 -10.17 -46.81 24.99
CA ALA A 11 -9.07 -47.41 24.23
C ALA A 11 -9.26 -47.25 22.71
N LEU A 12 -10.50 -47.39 22.21
CA LEU A 12 -10.82 -47.16 20.80
C LEU A 12 -10.68 -45.69 20.40
N LEU A 13 -11.05 -44.76 21.28
CA LEU A 13 -10.90 -43.32 21.05
C LEU A 13 -9.43 -42.92 20.96
N VAL A 14 -8.58 -43.45 21.85
CA VAL A 14 -7.13 -43.23 21.83
C VAL A 14 -6.50 -43.85 20.58
N LEU A 15 -6.94 -45.04 20.17
CA LEU A 15 -6.48 -45.67 18.94
C LEU A 15 -6.85 -44.85 17.70
N CYS A 16 -8.07 -44.33 17.62
CA CYS A 16 -8.51 -43.45 16.53
C CYS A 16 -7.75 -42.12 16.49
N ILE A 17 -7.40 -41.55 17.66
CA ILE A 17 -6.61 -40.32 17.71
C ILE A 17 -5.17 -40.59 17.27
N LEU A 18 -4.58 -41.73 17.66
CA LEU A 18 -3.24 -42.14 17.21
C LEU A 18 -3.19 -42.41 15.70
N THR A 19 -4.20 -43.06 15.13
CA THR A 19 -4.26 -43.27 13.68
C THR A 19 -4.49 -41.97 12.92
N LEU A 20 -5.26 -41.03 13.47
CA LEU A 20 -5.44 -39.70 12.89
C LEU A 20 -4.13 -38.90 12.90
N ILE A 21 -3.37 -38.92 14.00
CA ILE A 21 -2.07 -38.25 14.11
C ILE A 21 -1.05 -38.87 13.14
N LEU A 22 -1.01 -40.20 13.01
CA LEU A 22 -0.13 -40.87 12.04
C LEU A 22 -0.56 -40.63 10.58
N TRP A 23 -1.83 -40.34 10.33
CA TRP A 23 -2.33 -39.97 9.00
C TRP A 23 -2.07 -38.49 8.66
N LEU A 24 -2.00 -37.62 9.68
CA LEU A 24 -1.68 -36.20 9.56
C LEU A 24 -0.17 -35.90 9.59
N SER A 25 0.68 -36.87 9.95
CA SER A 25 2.13 -36.71 9.84
C SER A 25 2.51 -36.47 8.36
N PRO A 26 3.28 -35.41 8.06
CA PRO A 26 3.67 -35.11 6.69
C PRO A 26 4.49 -36.28 6.15
N LYS A 27 4.04 -36.85 5.03
CA LYS A 27 4.86 -37.79 4.26
C LYS A 27 6.00 -36.97 3.66
N GLU A 28 7.21 -37.15 4.17
CA GLU A 28 8.41 -36.79 3.42
C GLU A 28 8.38 -37.59 2.12
N ASN A 29 7.96 -36.92 1.05
CA ASN A 29 8.16 -37.42 -0.30
C ASN A 29 9.66 -37.35 -0.59
N THR A 30 10.38 -38.39 -0.22
CA THR A 30 11.70 -38.68 -0.79
C THR A 30 11.49 -39.16 -2.22
N GLN A 31 11.17 -38.22 -3.12
CA GLN A 31 11.46 -38.42 -4.53
C GLN A 31 12.95 -38.17 -4.71
N ALA A 32 13.67 -39.26 -4.96
CA ALA A 32 15.00 -39.21 -5.52
C ALA A 32 14.88 -38.62 -6.94
N ASP A 33 14.96 -37.29 -7.02
CA ASP A 33 15.12 -36.58 -8.26
C ASP A 33 16.59 -36.75 -8.69
N THR A 34 16.81 -37.63 -9.66
CA THR A 34 18.07 -37.72 -10.41
C THR A 34 18.07 -36.61 -11.47
N GLY A 35 17.89 -35.38 -11.02
CA GLY A 35 18.21 -34.17 -11.74
C GLY A 35 19.62 -33.77 -11.36
N THR A 36 20.55 -33.80 -12.32
CA THR A 36 21.91 -33.28 -12.18
C THR A 36 21.87 -31.84 -11.67
N LYS A 37 21.99 -31.64 -10.35
CA LYS A 37 22.21 -30.32 -9.75
C LYS A 37 23.60 -29.86 -10.15
N MET A 38 23.68 -29.00 -11.16
CA MET A 38 24.79 -28.09 -11.30
C MET A 38 24.86 -27.23 -10.02
N PRO A 39 26.03 -27.10 -9.36
CA PRO A 39 26.14 -26.32 -8.14
C PRO A 39 26.25 -24.85 -8.51
N LEU A 40 25.16 -24.09 -8.43
CA LEU A 40 25.19 -22.64 -8.59
C LEU A 40 24.29 -21.98 -7.53
N THR A 41 24.93 -21.13 -6.73
CA THR A 41 24.37 -19.92 -6.09
C THR A 41 23.68 -20.02 -4.70
N GLU A 42 24.16 -20.86 -3.78
CA GLU A 42 23.90 -20.62 -2.32
C GLU A 42 25.11 -19.99 -1.64
N THR A 43 26.32 -20.41 -2.01
CA THR A 43 27.57 -19.95 -1.37
C THR A 43 27.88 -18.47 -1.63
N GLN A 44 27.45 -17.90 -2.77
CA GLN A 44 27.67 -16.49 -3.07
C GLN A 44 26.75 -15.54 -2.28
N ALA A 45 25.49 -15.91 -2.05
CA ALA A 45 24.56 -15.08 -1.28
C ALA A 45 24.97 -14.98 0.20
N GLU A 46 25.35 -16.11 0.81
CA GLU A 46 25.86 -16.14 2.19
C GLU A 46 27.24 -15.45 2.35
N GLN A 47 28.14 -15.61 1.37
CA GLN A 47 29.44 -14.91 1.39
C GLN A 47 29.29 -13.39 1.19
N THR A 48 28.33 -12.95 0.36
CA THR A 48 28.07 -11.52 0.16
C THR A 48 27.45 -10.90 1.41
N ALA A 49 26.53 -11.59 2.09
CA ALA A 49 25.93 -11.13 3.34
C ALA A 49 26.96 -11.03 4.50
N LEU A 50 27.89 -11.99 4.61
CA LEU A 50 28.94 -11.98 5.64
C LEU A 50 30.01 -10.89 5.42
N LEU A 51 30.28 -10.48 4.18
CA LEU A 51 31.20 -9.38 3.86
C LEU A 51 30.59 -8.01 4.19
N VAL A 52 29.28 -7.85 3.98
CA VAL A 52 28.55 -6.58 4.21
C VAL A 52 28.33 -6.27 5.69
N ASN A 53 28.27 -7.27 6.58
CA ASN A 53 27.93 -7.10 8.00
C ASN A 53 29.11 -7.33 8.99
N GLY A 54 30.36 -7.23 8.52
CA GLY A 54 31.55 -7.38 9.38
C GLY A 54 31.76 -6.21 10.36
N PRO A 55 32.53 -6.39 11.46
CA PRO A 55 32.77 -5.35 12.48
C PRO A 55 33.45 -4.08 11.93
N ALA A 56 34.14 -4.19 10.80
CA ALA A 56 34.73 -3.05 10.10
C ALA A 56 33.69 -2.16 9.40
N ASN A 57 32.48 -2.67 9.11
CA ASN A 57 31.42 -1.90 8.46
C ASN A 57 30.53 -1.15 9.47
N ALA A 58 30.70 -1.39 10.78
CA ALA A 58 29.98 -0.67 11.84
C ALA A 58 30.32 0.83 11.94
N ALA A 59 31.38 1.28 11.25
CA ALA A 59 31.85 2.67 11.27
C ALA A 59 31.15 3.59 10.24
N PHE A 60 30.41 3.04 9.28
CA PHE A 60 29.82 3.81 8.18
C PHE A 60 28.42 4.40 8.45
N PRO A 61 27.50 3.75 9.18
CA PRO A 61 26.17 4.29 9.46
C PRO A 61 26.19 5.59 10.28
N SER A 62 25.12 6.39 10.18
CA SER A 62 24.91 7.60 11.00
C SER A 62 23.88 7.37 12.11
N ALA A 63 23.54 8.41 12.89
CA ALA A 63 22.63 8.28 14.02
C ALA A 63 21.19 7.94 13.57
N SER A 64 20.72 8.51 12.46
CA SER A 64 19.43 8.12 11.86
C SER A 64 19.36 6.67 11.38
N GLN A 65 20.52 6.01 11.23
CA GLN A 65 20.65 4.65 10.71
C GLN A 65 20.96 3.63 11.82
N GLN A 66 20.83 4.03 13.08
CA GLN A 66 20.92 3.10 14.21
C GLN A 66 19.91 1.96 14.03
N ASP A 67 20.34 0.75 14.39
CA ASP A 67 19.56 -0.48 14.27
C ASP A 67 19.15 -0.87 12.84
N THR A 68 19.82 -0.31 11.82
CA THR A 68 19.70 -0.73 10.42
C THR A 68 20.97 -1.42 9.93
N GLU A 69 20.82 -2.26 8.91
CA GLU A 69 21.97 -2.83 8.17
C GLU A 69 22.28 -1.97 6.94
N ILE A 70 23.54 -1.94 6.52
CA ILE A 70 23.94 -1.23 5.30
C ILE A 70 23.24 -1.89 4.10
N ASN A 71 22.30 -1.17 3.50
CA ASN A 71 21.49 -1.67 2.39
C ASN A 71 22.25 -1.63 1.06
N CYS A 72 23.26 -2.48 0.89
CA CYS A 72 24.10 -2.56 -0.31
C CYS A 72 24.11 -3.95 -0.95
N GLN A 73 22.92 -4.46 -1.26
CA GLN A 73 22.72 -5.77 -1.90
C GLN A 73 22.94 -5.72 -3.42
N MET A 74 24.06 -5.12 -3.86
CA MET A 74 24.40 -5.00 -5.28
C MET A 74 24.64 -6.39 -5.91
N GLN A 75 24.11 -6.58 -7.12
CA GLN A 75 24.27 -7.83 -7.84
C GLN A 75 25.42 -7.74 -8.85
N LEU A 76 26.19 -8.81 -8.94
CA LEU A 76 27.28 -8.95 -9.91
C LEU A 76 27.01 -10.11 -10.86
N ASP A 77 27.44 -9.97 -12.12
CA ASP A 77 27.37 -11.05 -13.11
C ASP A 77 28.48 -12.10 -12.89
N ALA A 78 28.46 -13.17 -13.69
CA ALA A 78 29.46 -14.23 -13.63
C ALA A 78 30.91 -13.76 -13.93
N SER A 79 31.07 -12.57 -14.50
CA SER A 79 32.36 -11.92 -14.77
C SER A 79 32.73 -10.87 -13.71
N ASN A 80 32.03 -10.86 -12.56
CA ASN A 80 32.22 -9.91 -11.47
C ASN A 80 32.00 -8.45 -11.89
N ARG A 81 31.12 -8.20 -12.87
CA ARG A 81 30.68 -6.86 -13.28
C ARG A 81 29.36 -6.49 -12.62
N LEU A 82 29.16 -5.21 -12.34
CA LEU A 82 27.92 -4.70 -11.75
C LEU A 82 26.72 -4.97 -12.68
N ILE A 83 25.69 -5.62 -12.16
CA ILE A 83 24.35 -5.64 -12.74
C ILE A 83 23.59 -4.46 -12.16
N VAL A 84 23.33 -3.44 -12.98
CA VAL A 84 22.65 -2.23 -12.51
C VAL A 84 21.17 -2.52 -12.34
N ASN A 85 20.67 -2.33 -11.13
CA ASN A 85 19.27 -2.55 -10.75
C ASN A 85 18.90 -1.64 -9.56
N GLU A 86 17.67 -1.78 -9.07
CA GLU A 86 17.15 -0.99 -7.94
C GLU A 86 18.02 -1.11 -6.68
N GLN A 87 18.65 -2.27 -6.43
CA GLN A 87 19.53 -2.45 -5.27
C GLN A 87 20.83 -1.63 -5.37
N THR A 88 21.28 -1.34 -6.59
CA THR A 88 22.38 -0.38 -6.79
C THR A 88 21.95 1.01 -6.32
N ARG A 89 20.75 1.45 -6.71
CA ARG A 89 20.20 2.74 -6.25
C ARG A 89 19.99 2.75 -4.73
N ASN A 90 19.45 1.68 -4.15
CA ASN A 90 19.19 1.59 -2.72
C ASN A 90 20.47 1.75 -1.88
N CYS A 91 21.59 1.18 -2.35
CA CYS A 91 22.89 1.39 -1.72
C CYS A 91 23.31 2.87 -1.75
N PHE A 92 23.17 3.53 -2.91
CA PHE A 92 23.48 4.95 -3.01
C PHE A 92 22.59 5.78 -2.09
N GLU A 93 21.28 5.54 -2.11
CA GLU A 93 20.31 6.26 -1.30
C GLU A 93 20.55 6.05 0.19
N TYR A 94 20.89 4.84 0.62
CA TYR A 94 21.25 4.58 2.01
C TYR A 94 22.38 5.51 2.49
N PHE A 95 23.48 5.65 1.75
CA PHE A 95 24.54 6.60 2.14
C PHE A 95 24.09 8.07 2.06
N ILE A 96 23.26 8.42 1.08
CA ILE A 96 22.77 9.80 0.94
C ILE A 96 21.80 10.20 2.05
N THR A 97 21.05 9.27 2.66
CA THR A 97 20.15 9.59 3.79
C THR A 97 20.88 10.13 5.03
N GLN A 98 22.21 10.00 5.08
CA GLN A 98 23.05 10.61 6.13
C GLN A 98 23.25 12.13 5.92
N PHE A 99 22.82 12.67 4.78
CA PHE A 99 22.92 14.10 4.46
C PHE A 99 22.08 14.92 5.44
N GLY A 100 22.73 15.92 6.06
CA GLY A 100 22.16 16.71 7.16
C GLY A 100 22.80 16.36 8.51
N GLU A 101 23.20 15.11 8.71
CA GLU A 101 24.06 14.70 9.84
C GLU A 101 25.54 14.75 9.46
N LYS A 102 25.83 14.31 8.22
CA LYS A 102 27.15 14.40 7.59
C LYS A 102 27.09 15.38 6.41
N ASN A 103 28.22 16.04 6.14
CA ASN A 103 28.36 16.82 4.91
C ASN A 103 28.59 15.89 3.70
N LEU A 104 28.33 16.40 2.50
CA LEU A 104 28.41 15.59 1.27
C LEU A 104 29.81 15.01 1.02
N GLN A 105 30.87 15.73 1.37
CA GLN A 105 32.25 15.26 1.19
C GLN A 105 32.52 14.03 2.07
N GLN A 106 32.07 14.03 3.33
CA GLN A 106 32.20 12.89 4.23
C GLN A 106 31.41 11.69 3.71
N ILE A 107 30.17 11.90 3.25
CA ILE A 107 29.33 10.82 2.69
C ILE A 107 30.02 10.18 1.47
N GLN A 108 30.58 11.00 0.58
CA GLN A 108 31.35 10.49 -0.56
C GLN A 108 32.59 9.69 -0.14
N GLN A 109 33.32 10.15 0.87
CA GLN A 109 34.49 9.43 1.38
C GLN A 109 34.12 8.10 2.03
N ASP A 110 33.08 8.09 2.87
CA ASP A 110 32.57 6.90 3.56
C ASP A 110 32.09 5.85 2.55
N PHE A 111 31.30 6.27 1.55
CA PHE A 111 30.85 5.38 0.49
C PHE A 111 32.03 4.80 -0.31
N LYS A 112 32.98 5.63 -0.72
CA LYS A 112 34.16 5.18 -1.49
C LYS A 112 35.03 4.21 -0.67
N ALA A 113 35.16 4.42 0.64
CA ALA A 113 35.88 3.50 1.52
C ALA A 113 35.14 2.16 1.67
N TYR A 114 33.83 2.20 1.90
CA TYR A 114 32.99 1.01 1.99
C TYR A 114 33.05 0.16 0.70
N ILE A 115 32.90 0.78 -0.48
CA ILE A 115 32.95 0.04 -1.75
C ILE A 115 34.35 -0.55 -2.01
N ARG A 116 35.45 0.15 -1.68
CA ARG A 116 36.81 -0.39 -1.81
C ARG A 116 37.07 -1.58 -0.88
N GLN A 117 36.43 -1.62 0.28
CA GLN A 117 36.55 -2.72 1.22
C GLN A 117 35.79 -3.96 0.75
N ASN A 118 34.65 -3.78 0.08
CA ASN A 118 33.70 -4.87 -0.20
C ASN A 118 33.69 -5.32 -1.67
N HIS A 119 34.27 -4.56 -2.60
CA HIS A 119 34.30 -4.89 -4.03
C HIS A 119 35.71 -4.87 -4.63
N LYS A 120 35.90 -5.68 -5.66
CA LYS A 120 37.12 -5.75 -6.48
C LYS A 120 36.82 -5.39 -7.93
N GLU A 121 37.86 -5.18 -8.72
CA GLU A 121 37.70 -4.97 -10.17
C GLU A 121 37.04 -6.19 -10.85
N PRO A 122 36.22 -5.99 -11.89
CA PRO A 122 35.84 -4.70 -12.49
C PRO A 122 34.71 -3.95 -11.78
N ALA A 123 33.94 -4.59 -10.89
CA ALA A 123 32.80 -3.96 -10.21
C ALA A 123 33.18 -2.71 -9.40
N LEU A 124 34.35 -2.71 -8.76
CA LEU A 124 34.84 -1.58 -7.98
C LEU A 124 34.81 -0.27 -8.79
N SER A 125 35.50 -0.23 -9.94
CA SER A 125 35.54 0.96 -10.78
C SER A 125 34.16 1.33 -11.34
N GLN A 126 33.35 0.34 -11.72
CA GLN A 126 31.99 0.56 -12.23
C GLN A 126 31.06 1.21 -11.20
N ILE A 127 31.07 0.73 -9.95
CA ILE A 127 30.24 1.26 -8.87
C ILE A 127 30.66 2.70 -8.54
N LEU A 128 31.97 2.96 -8.45
CA LEU A 128 32.47 4.29 -8.11
C LEU A 128 32.18 5.32 -9.20
N ASP A 129 32.29 4.95 -10.47
CA ASP A 129 31.92 5.80 -11.61
C ASP A 129 30.41 6.14 -11.58
N LEU A 130 29.57 5.11 -11.41
CA LEU A 130 28.12 5.29 -11.38
C LEU A 130 27.68 6.14 -10.18
N TRP A 131 28.30 5.98 -9.01
CA TRP A 131 28.05 6.81 -7.83
C TRP A 131 28.36 8.30 -8.09
N ASP A 132 29.52 8.60 -8.69
CA ASP A 132 29.90 9.99 -8.96
C ASP A 132 28.91 10.66 -9.93
N ARG A 133 28.46 9.95 -10.98
CA ARG A 133 27.38 10.41 -11.87
C ARG A 133 26.03 10.53 -11.15
N TYR A 134 25.72 9.60 -10.25
CA TYR A 134 24.49 9.62 -9.46
C TYR A 134 24.38 10.85 -8.57
N LEU A 135 25.47 11.26 -7.92
CA LEU A 135 25.49 12.48 -7.12
C LEU A 135 25.33 13.74 -7.96
N GLN A 136 25.90 13.78 -9.18
CA GLN A 136 25.67 14.89 -10.11
C GLN A 136 24.21 14.96 -10.54
N TYR A 137 23.58 13.81 -10.85
CA TYR A 137 22.15 13.72 -11.11
C TYR A 137 21.31 14.25 -9.92
N ARG A 138 21.63 13.83 -8.69
CA ARG A 138 20.93 14.30 -7.48
C ARG A 138 21.06 15.82 -7.27
N GLN A 139 22.22 16.39 -7.56
CA GLN A 139 22.41 17.85 -7.54
C GLN A 139 21.62 18.54 -8.65
N GLY A 140 21.60 17.95 -9.85
CA GLY A 140 20.82 18.44 -11.00
C GLY A 140 19.32 18.44 -10.73
N LEU A 141 18.79 17.46 -9.99
CA LEU A 141 17.38 17.45 -9.58
C LEU A 141 17.00 18.71 -8.79
N GLY A 142 17.89 19.18 -7.91
CA GLY A 142 17.68 20.41 -7.14
C GLY A 142 17.66 21.69 -7.97
N GLN A 143 18.08 21.61 -9.24
CA GLN A 143 18.08 22.73 -10.18
C GLN A 143 16.88 22.71 -11.14
N LEU A 144 16.06 21.65 -11.13
CA LEU A 144 14.85 21.59 -11.93
C LEU A 144 13.87 22.67 -11.48
N THR A 145 13.42 23.48 -12.45
CA THR A 145 12.41 24.52 -12.20
C THR A 145 11.00 23.96 -12.33
N ALA A 146 10.09 24.46 -11.52
CA ALA A 146 8.67 24.16 -11.66
C ALA A 146 8.17 24.51 -13.08
N PRO A 147 7.33 23.67 -13.72
CA PRO A 147 6.75 23.97 -15.02
C PRO A 147 5.98 25.30 -15.01
N ALA A 148 6.38 26.24 -15.85
CA ALA A 148 5.71 27.54 -15.98
C ALA A 148 4.39 27.39 -16.75
N GLY A 149 3.34 28.08 -16.31
CA GLY A 149 2.06 28.14 -17.02
C GLY A 149 1.17 26.91 -16.87
N LEU A 150 1.52 25.96 -15.99
CA LEU A 150 0.68 24.79 -15.67
C LEU A 150 0.12 24.91 -14.24
N ASN A 151 -1.13 24.48 -14.05
CA ASN A 151 -1.78 24.45 -12.74
C ASN A 151 -1.32 23.21 -11.94
N GLN A 152 -0.95 23.40 -10.67
CA GLN A 152 -0.51 22.32 -9.79
C GLN A 152 -1.62 21.30 -9.47
N GLU A 153 -2.89 21.65 -9.69
CA GLU A 153 -4.00 20.72 -9.56
C GLU A 153 -4.17 19.81 -10.78
N ASP A 154 -3.52 20.13 -11.92
CA ASP A 154 -3.68 19.39 -13.18
C ASP A 154 -2.61 18.30 -13.34
N PRO A 155 -2.97 17.10 -13.81
CA PRO A 155 -2.02 16.01 -14.07
C PRO A 155 -0.88 16.39 -15.03
N ALA A 156 -1.13 17.34 -15.95
CA ALA A 156 -0.15 17.84 -16.90
C ALA A 156 1.07 18.49 -16.21
N TYR A 157 0.87 19.14 -15.05
CA TYR A 157 1.95 19.72 -14.25
C TYR A 157 2.92 18.63 -13.79
N TYR A 158 2.40 17.56 -13.19
CA TYR A 158 3.21 16.45 -12.71
C TYR A 158 3.85 15.65 -13.84
N ARG A 159 3.15 15.44 -14.96
CA ARG A 159 3.73 14.83 -16.16
C ARG A 159 4.92 15.64 -16.67
N SER A 160 4.82 16.97 -16.67
CA SER A 160 5.93 17.83 -17.08
C SER A 160 7.14 17.70 -16.14
N ILE A 161 6.94 17.57 -14.83
CA ILE A 161 8.03 17.32 -13.87
C ILE A 161 8.67 15.96 -14.13
N TYR A 162 7.85 14.92 -14.29
CA TYR A 162 8.32 13.58 -14.59
C TYR A 162 9.18 13.55 -15.87
N ASN A 163 8.72 14.18 -16.95
CA ASN A 163 9.47 14.28 -18.20
C ASN A 163 10.79 15.03 -18.04
N SER A 164 10.81 16.13 -17.28
CA SER A 164 12.05 16.86 -16.98
C SER A 164 13.04 15.99 -16.21
N THR A 165 12.56 15.21 -15.23
CA THR A 165 13.37 14.23 -14.50
C THR A 165 13.92 13.14 -15.43
N GLN A 166 13.11 12.58 -16.32
CA GLN A 166 13.57 11.59 -17.31
C GLN A 166 14.64 12.17 -18.25
N ASN A 167 14.43 13.39 -18.74
CA ASN A 167 15.41 14.07 -19.59
C ASN A 167 16.72 14.34 -18.85
N LEU A 168 16.66 14.68 -17.56
CA LEU A 168 17.85 14.84 -16.74
C LEU A 168 18.59 13.51 -16.57
N ARG A 169 17.88 12.41 -16.30
CA ARG A 169 18.47 11.06 -16.17
C ARG A 169 19.24 10.66 -17.43
N GLN A 170 18.73 10.98 -18.62
CA GLN A 170 19.39 10.71 -19.90
C GLN A 170 20.73 11.45 -20.09
N GLN A 171 20.99 12.52 -19.34
CA GLN A 171 22.27 13.23 -19.38
C GLN A 171 23.37 12.53 -18.58
N TYR A 172 22.99 11.71 -17.60
CA TYR A 172 23.93 11.06 -16.67
C TYR A 172 24.02 9.55 -16.82
N PHE A 173 23.01 8.91 -17.39
CA PHE A 173 22.86 7.46 -17.40
C PHE A 173 22.52 6.94 -18.79
N SER A 174 23.04 5.76 -19.12
CA SER A 174 22.61 4.99 -20.28
C SER A 174 21.20 4.46 -20.10
N LYS A 175 20.53 4.06 -21.19
CA LYS A 175 19.20 3.42 -21.11
C LYS A 175 19.18 2.21 -20.17
N TYR A 176 20.23 1.38 -20.21
CA TYR A 176 20.36 0.22 -19.32
C TYR A 176 20.42 0.63 -17.85
N GLU A 177 21.19 1.67 -17.53
CA GLU A 177 21.29 2.18 -16.16
C GLU A 177 20.00 2.86 -15.69
N ILE A 178 19.29 3.57 -16.57
CA ILE A 178 17.99 4.18 -16.23
C ILE A 178 16.98 3.10 -15.88
N GLU A 179 16.85 2.08 -16.75
CA GLU A 179 15.96 0.94 -16.52
C GLU A 179 16.31 0.23 -15.21
N GLY A 180 17.61 -0.03 -14.99
CA GLY A 180 18.07 -0.68 -13.78
C GLY A 180 17.78 0.13 -12.51
N LEU A 181 18.19 1.40 -12.47
CA LEU A 181 18.09 2.23 -11.26
C LEU A 181 16.65 2.68 -10.96
N PHE A 182 15.83 2.92 -11.99
CA PHE A 182 14.54 3.61 -11.85
C PHE A 182 13.35 2.87 -12.46
N GLY A 183 13.53 1.78 -13.20
CA GLY A 183 12.44 1.12 -13.95
C GLY A 183 11.22 0.75 -13.11
N THR A 184 11.42 0.16 -11.92
CA THR A 184 10.32 -0.15 -10.99
C THR A 184 9.55 1.10 -10.56
N GLU A 185 10.27 2.17 -10.21
CA GLU A 185 9.69 3.46 -9.81
C GLU A 185 8.96 4.12 -10.98
N ASP A 186 9.54 4.06 -12.18
CA ASP A 186 9.00 4.66 -13.39
C ASP A 186 7.69 3.99 -13.81
N ALA A 187 7.59 2.66 -13.70
CA ALA A 187 6.34 1.95 -13.92
C ALA A 187 5.22 2.44 -12.98
N TYR A 188 5.54 2.64 -11.70
CA TYR A 188 4.58 3.16 -10.72
C TYR A 188 4.20 4.63 -10.98
N HIS A 189 5.18 5.47 -11.32
CA HIS A 189 4.95 6.88 -11.66
C HIS A 189 4.08 7.04 -12.90
N GLU A 190 4.36 6.31 -13.98
CA GLU A 190 3.57 6.37 -15.21
C GLU A 190 2.13 5.92 -14.96
N TYR A 191 1.94 4.79 -14.27
CA TYR A 191 0.61 4.35 -13.84
C TYR A 191 -0.14 5.42 -13.05
N THR A 192 0.53 6.07 -12.09
CA THR A 192 -0.07 7.08 -11.23
C THR A 192 -0.49 8.32 -12.04
N LEU A 193 0.38 8.79 -12.95
CA LEU A 193 0.12 9.93 -13.82
C LEU A 193 -0.99 9.64 -14.84
N ASP A 194 -1.05 8.43 -15.36
CA ASP A 194 -2.12 7.97 -16.24
C ASP A 194 -3.46 7.90 -15.50
N ARG A 195 -3.46 7.35 -14.28
CA ARG A 195 -4.64 7.33 -13.41
C ARG A 195 -5.14 8.74 -13.11
N MET A 196 -4.25 9.65 -12.74
CA MET A 196 -4.59 11.07 -12.53
C MET A 196 -5.21 11.69 -13.79
N SER A 197 -4.63 11.40 -14.96
CA SER A 197 -5.13 11.90 -16.25
C SER A 197 -6.55 11.40 -16.55
N VAL A 198 -6.82 10.11 -16.32
CA VAL A 198 -8.17 9.52 -16.49
C VAL A 198 -9.19 10.15 -15.54
N LEU A 199 -8.82 10.37 -14.28
CA LEU A 199 -9.71 10.98 -13.29
C LEU A 199 -10.02 12.45 -13.63
N ALA A 200 -9.03 13.20 -14.13
CA ALA A 200 -9.18 14.61 -14.50
C ALA A 200 -9.90 14.83 -15.84
N ASP A 201 -9.96 13.83 -16.72
CA ASP A 201 -10.56 13.95 -18.04
C ASP A 201 -12.07 14.22 -17.95
N LYS A 202 -12.50 15.43 -18.32
CA LYS A 202 -13.91 15.86 -18.28
C LYS A 202 -14.72 15.35 -19.48
N SER A 203 -14.07 14.79 -20.50
CA SER A 203 -14.75 14.22 -21.66
C SER A 203 -15.27 12.80 -21.41
N LEU A 204 -14.79 12.14 -20.34
CA LEU A 204 -15.18 10.78 -19.98
C LEU A 204 -16.29 10.76 -18.94
N ALA A 205 -17.30 9.92 -19.16
CA ALA A 205 -18.25 9.55 -18.13
C ALA A 205 -17.57 8.70 -17.04
N GLU A 206 -18.10 8.70 -15.82
CA GLU A 206 -17.51 7.95 -14.71
C GLU A 206 -17.50 6.43 -14.95
N THR A 207 -18.44 5.93 -15.75
CA THR A 207 -18.48 4.52 -16.20
C THR A 207 -17.32 4.18 -17.15
N GLU A 208 -16.93 5.12 -18.02
CA GLU A 208 -15.78 4.98 -18.92
C GLU A 208 -14.46 5.13 -18.16
N LYS A 209 -14.40 6.08 -17.22
CA LYS A 209 -13.27 6.22 -16.29
C LYS A 209 -13.02 4.91 -15.54
N ALA A 210 -14.06 4.30 -14.98
CA ALA A 210 -13.95 3.00 -14.31
C ALA A 210 -13.33 1.89 -15.18
N GLN A 211 -13.69 1.83 -16.47
CA GLN A 211 -13.11 0.86 -17.40
C GLN A 211 -11.63 1.14 -17.66
N LYS A 212 -11.27 2.42 -17.92
CA LYS A 212 -9.87 2.81 -18.15
C LYS A 212 -9.01 2.58 -16.91
N LEU A 213 -9.49 2.92 -15.73
CA LEU A 213 -8.79 2.70 -14.46
C LEU A 213 -8.53 1.21 -14.21
N LYS A 214 -9.53 0.36 -14.45
CA LYS A 214 -9.35 -1.09 -14.37
C LYS A 214 -8.30 -1.59 -15.37
N ALA A 215 -8.32 -1.10 -16.60
CA ALA A 215 -7.33 -1.49 -17.62
C ALA A 215 -5.91 -1.06 -17.23
N LEU A 216 -5.74 0.18 -16.73
CA LEU A 216 -4.45 0.66 -16.22
C LEU A 216 -3.95 -0.20 -15.06
N PHE A 217 -4.84 -0.54 -14.12
CA PHE A 217 -4.48 -1.38 -12.97
C PHE A 217 -4.00 -2.78 -13.39
N GLN A 218 -4.60 -3.36 -14.43
CA GLN A 218 -4.20 -4.67 -14.97
C GLN A 218 -2.85 -4.67 -15.70
N GLN A 219 -2.31 -3.49 -16.04
CA GLN A 219 -0.99 -3.35 -16.67
C GLN A 219 0.14 -3.29 -15.65
N LEU A 220 -0.15 -3.09 -14.37
CA LEU A 220 0.86 -3.10 -13.32
C LEU A 220 1.48 -4.50 -13.17
N PRO A 221 2.76 -4.60 -12.80
CA PRO A 221 3.36 -5.85 -12.35
C PRO A 221 2.58 -6.48 -11.18
N GLN A 222 2.60 -7.82 -11.05
CA GLN A 222 1.72 -8.55 -10.13
C GLN A 222 1.93 -8.16 -8.66
N ASP A 223 3.17 -7.98 -8.24
CA ASP A 223 3.57 -7.50 -6.91
C ASP A 223 2.94 -6.13 -6.58
N TRP A 224 2.90 -5.23 -7.55
CA TRP A 224 2.22 -3.94 -7.41
C TRP A 224 0.70 -4.07 -7.36
N GLN A 225 0.12 -4.98 -8.15
CA GLN A 225 -1.31 -5.24 -8.09
C GLN A 225 -1.72 -5.67 -6.68
N GLU A 226 -1.05 -6.66 -6.09
CA GLU A 226 -1.38 -7.17 -4.75
C GLU A 226 -1.28 -6.09 -3.65
N ASN A 227 -0.28 -5.21 -3.73
CA ASN A 227 -0.06 -4.16 -2.74
C ASN A 227 -1.01 -2.96 -2.89
N LEU A 228 -1.43 -2.64 -4.12
CA LEU A 228 -2.20 -1.42 -4.40
C LEU A 228 -3.69 -1.66 -4.62
N GLU A 229 -4.12 -2.90 -4.83
CA GLU A 229 -5.48 -3.24 -5.25
C GLU A 229 -6.54 -2.61 -4.35
N GLN A 230 -6.43 -2.82 -3.04
CA GLN A 230 -7.45 -2.38 -2.10
C GLN A 230 -7.48 -0.86 -1.97
N LEU A 231 -6.33 -0.21 -1.93
CA LEU A 231 -6.20 1.24 -1.77
C LEU A 231 -6.74 1.98 -2.99
N ASN A 232 -6.26 1.64 -4.18
CA ASN A 232 -6.63 2.34 -5.42
C ASN A 232 -8.11 2.12 -5.76
N LYS A 233 -8.61 0.88 -5.67
CA LYS A 233 -10.02 0.60 -5.94
C LYS A 233 -10.95 1.33 -4.99
N LEU A 234 -10.58 1.45 -3.71
CA LEU A 234 -11.40 2.18 -2.73
C LEU A 234 -11.44 3.67 -3.05
N GLU A 235 -10.30 4.27 -3.38
CA GLU A 235 -10.24 5.69 -3.74
C GLU A 235 -11.02 5.97 -5.03
N ASP A 236 -10.82 5.17 -6.09
CA ASP A 236 -11.54 5.28 -7.36
C ASP A 236 -13.06 5.13 -7.15
N LEU A 237 -13.48 4.12 -6.38
CA LEU A 237 -14.89 3.90 -6.06
C LEU A 237 -15.50 5.13 -5.37
N ARG A 238 -14.81 5.68 -4.36
CA ARG A 238 -15.30 6.85 -3.61
C ARG A 238 -15.39 8.07 -4.51
N LYS A 239 -14.33 8.35 -5.27
CA LYS A 239 -14.27 9.52 -6.15
C LYS A 239 -15.35 9.46 -7.23
N LEU A 240 -15.43 8.36 -7.98
CA LEU A 240 -16.42 8.21 -9.05
C LEU A 240 -17.86 8.18 -8.52
N THR A 241 -18.11 7.54 -7.36
CA THR A 241 -19.44 7.57 -6.73
C THR A 241 -19.82 8.99 -6.32
N ALA A 242 -18.90 9.75 -5.73
CA ALA A 242 -19.13 11.14 -5.33
C ALA A 242 -19.42 12.03 -6.54
N ASP A 243 -18.68 11.87 -7.64
CA ASP A 243 -18.87 12.64 -8.87
C ASP A 243 -20.24 12.36 -9.51
N ILE A 244 -20.64 11.09 -9.62
CA ILE A 244 -21.98 10.72 -10.11
C ILE A 244 -23.07 11.34 -9.21
N LYS A 245 -22.94 11.25 -7.88
CA LYS A 245 -23.91 11.83 -6.94
C LYS A 245 -23.97 13.35 -7.04
N ALA A 246 -22.82 14.03 -7.15
CA ALA A 246 -22.73 15.49 -7.21
C ALA A 246 -23.48 16.07 -8.42
N ARG A 247 -23.46 15.37 -9.56
CA ARG A 247 -24.22 15.75 -10.76
C ARG A 247 -25.66 15.22 -10.81
N GLY A 248 -26.15 14.59 -9.74
CA GLY A 248 -27.50 14.03 -9.67
C GLY A 248 -27.71 12.74 -10.47
N GLY A 249 -26.65 11.97 -10.71
CA GLY A 249 -26.72 10.72 -11.45
C GLY A 249 -27.52 9.62 -10.75
N SER A 250 -27.97 8.66 -11.55
CA SER A 250 -28.87 7.58 -11.15
C SER A 250 -28.17 6.44 -10.40
N ARG A 251 -28.96 5.61 -9.71
CA ARG A 251 -28.46 4.37 -9.07
C ARG A 251 -27.91 3.39 -10.11
N ASP A 252 -28.51 3.33 -11.30
CA ASP A 252 -28.07 2.44 -12.37
C ASP A 252 -26.71 2.86 -12.94
N GLU A 253 -26.43 4.16 -13.04
CA GLU A 253 -25.09 4.66 -13.40
C GLU A 253 -24.04 4.26 -12.35
N ILE A 254 -24.34 4.42 -11.06
CA ILE A 254 -23.45 3.98 -9.97
C ILE A 254 -23.20 2.47 -10.05
N ARG A 255 -24.25 1.67 -10.29
CA ARG A 255 -24.15 0.23 -10.46
C ARG A 255 -23.26 -0.13 -11.64
N GLN A 256 -23.47 0.47 -12.80
CA GLN A 256 -22.67 0.21 -14.00
C GLN A 256 -21.20 0.58 -13.78
N MET A 257 -20.93 1.72 -13.15
CA MET A 257 -19.58 2.16 -12.80
C MET A 257 -18.89 1.13 -11.88
N ARG A 258 -19.59 0.68 -10.82
CA ARG A 258 -19.07 -0.35 -9.90
C ARG A 258 -18.83 -1.69 -10.59
N MET A 259 -19.74 -2.14 -11.46
CA MET A 259 -19.56 -3.39 -12.21
C MET A 259 -18.31 -3.33 -13.09
N ASN A 260 -18.06 -2.19 -13.73
CA ASN A 260 -16.88 -1.97 -14.54
C ASN A 260 -15.60 -2.00 -13.68
N LEU A 261 -15.59 -1.32 -12.52
CA LEU A 261 -14.40 -1.14 -11.69
C LEU A 261 -14.06 -2.37 -10.82
N VAL A 262 -15.04 -2.91 -10.10
CA VAL A 262 -14.84 -3.94 -9.06
C VAL A 262 -15.59 -5.25 -9.33
N GLY A 263 -16.34 -5.34 -10.41
CA GLY A 263 -17.06 -6.56 -10.79
C GLY A 263 -18.38 -6.76 -10.04
N ALA A 264 -19.12 -7.80 -10.45
CA ALA A 264 -20.50 -8.01 -10.01
C ALA A 264 -20.64 -8.30 -8.51
N GLU A 265 -19.79 -9.17 -7.96
CA GLU A 265 -19.89 -9.59 -6.55
C GLU A 265 -19.63 -8.43 -5.58
N ALA A 266 -18.57 -7.64 -5.83
CA ALA A 266 -18.28 -6.46 -5.03
C ALA A 266 -19.37 -5.38 -5.21
N THR A 267 -19.91 -5.23 -6.42
CA THR A 267 -21.04 -4.31 -6.67
C THR A 267 -22.26 -4.68 -5.83
N GLN A 268 -22.63 -5.96 -5.77
CA GLN A 268 -23.77 -6.41 -4.98
C GLN A 268 -23.56 -6.13 -3.48
N ARG A 269 -22.36 -6.36 -2.95
CA ARG A 269 -22.04 -6.02 -1.55
C ARG A 269 -22.13 -4.50 -1.29
N LEU A 270 -21.67 -3.68 -2.23
CA LEU A 270 -21.76 -2.22 -2.14
C LEU A 270 -23.21 -1.73 -2.19
N GLU A 271 -24.06 -2.34 -3.02
CA GLU A 271 -25.50 -2.02 -3.07
C GLU A 271 -26.21 -2.40 -1.77
N GLN A 272 -25.87 -3.55 -1.17
CA GLN A 272 -26.38 -3.93 0.14
C GLN A 272 -25.94 -2.93 1.23
N LEU A 273 -24.68 -2.48 1.17
CA LEU A 273 -24.17 -1.45 2.07
C LEU A 273 -24.92 -0.11 1.90
N ASP A 274 -25.26 0.29 0.68
CA ASP A 274 -26.05 1.50 0.42
C ASP A 274 -27.46 1.40 1.05
N VAL A 275 -28.10 0.23 0.96
CA VAL A 275 -29.39 -0.02 1.63
C VAL A 275 -29.25 0.10 3.14
N GLN A 276 -28.26 -0.57 3.73
CA GLN A 276 -28.01 -0.49 5.18
C GLN A 276 -27.74 0.94 5.65
N ARG A 277 -27.00 1.73 4.85
CA ARG A 277 -26.74 3.16 5.15
C ARG A 277 -28.01 3.99 5.07
N SER A 278 -28.86 3.75 4.07
CA SER A 278 -30.15 4.42 3.93
C SER A 278 -31.09 4.09 5.10
N ASP A 279 -31.18 2.82 5.47
CA ASP A 279 -32.01 2.37 6.59
C ASP A 279 -31.52 2.97 7.92
N TRP A 280 -30.21 2.97 8.14
CA TRP A 280 -29.60 3.65 9.29
C TRP A 280 -29.92 5.15 9.30
N LYS A 281 -29.79 5.83 8.16
CA LYS A 281 -30.10 7.24 8.03
C LYS A 281 -31.55 7.53 8.41
N ASN A 282 -32.49 6.76 7.86
CA ASN A 282 -33.91 6.91 8.15
C ASN A 282 -34.24 6.64 9.63
N ARG A 283 -33.67 5.57 10.22
CA ARG A 283 -33.83 5.25 11.64
C ARG A 283 -33.32 6.38 12.54
N VAL A 284 -32.12 6.91 12.25
CA VAL A 284 -31.55 8.01 13.03
C VAL A 284 -32.38 9.27 12.86
N THR A 285 -32.71 9.69 11.64
CA THR A 285 -33.49 10.93 11.45
C THR A 285 -34.86 10.83 12.13
N GLY A 286 -35.59 9.73 11.97
CA GLY A 286 -36.87 9.54 12.68
C GLY A 286 -36.72 9.53 14.20
N TYR A 287 -35.65 8.90 14.72
CA TYR A 287 -35.31 8.94 16.13
C TYR A 287 -35.04 10.37 16.64
N LEU A 288 -34.27 11.17 15.90
CA LEU A 288 -33.96 12.56 16.24
C LEU A 288 -35.23 13.42 16.25
N ASP A 289 -36.12 13.24 15.28
CA ASP A 289 -37.40 13.95 15.20
C ASP A 289 -38.31 13.60 16.39
N GLU A 290 -38.41 12.31 16.78
CA GLU A 290 -39.14 11.88 17.98
C GLU A 290 -38.49 12.43 19.26
N ARG A 291 -37.16 12.49 19.32
CA ARG A 291 -36.42 13.03 20.46
C ARG A 291 -36.72 14.51 20.67
N ASP A 292 -36.77 15.29 19.60
CA ASP A 292 -37.05 16.73 19.67
C ASP A 292 -38.40 17.03 20.30
N GLN A 293 -39.41 16.20 20.03
CA GLN A 293 -40.73 16.31 20.66
C GLN A 293 -40.65 16.12 22.19
N ILE A 294 -39.82 15.19 22.66
CA ILE A 294 -39.58 14.97 24.09
C ILE A 294 -38.84 16.17 24.70
N THR A 295 -37.80 16.66 24.02
CA THR A 295 -36.99 17.80 24.48
C THR A 295 -37.82 19.08 24.58
N GLN A 296 -38.74 19.31 23.64
CA GLN A 296 -39.63 20.48 23.60
C GLN A 296 -40.85 20.35 24.52
N SER A 297 -41.07 19.18 25.14
CA SER A 297 -42.18 18.98 26.06
C SER A 297 -42.02 19.76 27.38
N GLY A 298 -43.13 19.92 28.12
CA GLY A 298 -43.15 20.49 29.47
C GLY A 298 -42.70 19.52 30.58
N MET A 299 -42.11 18.37 30.25
CA MET A 299 -41.61 17.40 31.23
C MET A 299 -40.42 17.96 32.03
N SER A 300 -40.19 17.44 33.24
CA SER A 300 -38.96 17.73 33.99
C SER A 300 -37.74 17.13 33.28
N ASP A 301 -36.55 17.69 33.53
CA ASP A 301 -35.31 17.23 32.88
C ASP A 301 -35.03 15.74 33.13
N THR A 302 -35.26 15.26 34.35
CA THR A 302 -35.12 13.84 34.69
C THR A 302 -36.10 12.96 33.90
N ALA A 303 -37.35 13.41 33.73
CA ALA A 303 -38.35 12.67 32.96
C ALA A 303 -38.03 12.66 31.46
N LYS A 304 -37.50 13.77 30.92
CA LYS A 304 -36.99 13.84 29.53
C LYS A 304 -35.84 12.86 29.33
N GLN A 305 -34.85 12.86 30.20
CA GLN A 305 -33.70 11.94 30.12
C GLN A 305 -34.14 10.47 30.12
N GLN A 306 -35.08 10.10 30.98
CA GLN A 306 -35.64 8.75 31.02
C GLN A 306 -36.39 8.38 29.75
N ALA A 307 -37.23 9.30 29.23
CA ALA A 307 -37.99 9.09 28.00
C ALA A 307 -37.06 8.96 26.77
N ILE A 308 -35.99 9.76 26.69
CA ILE A 308 -34.98 9.68 25.63
C ILE A 308 -34.22 8.35 25.70
N ALA A 309 -33.82 7.90 26.89
CA ALA A 309 -33.13 6.61 27.03
C ALA A 309 -34.02 5.42 26.61
N GLN A 310 -35.31 5.47 26.93
CA GLN A 310 -36.29 4.47 26.48
C GLN A 310 -36.50 4.55 24.96
N LEU A 311 -36.61 5.75 24.40
CA LEU A 311 -36.73 5.98 22.96
C LEU A 311 -35.50 5.43 22.22
N ARG A 312 -34.29 5.69 22.72
CA ARG A 312 -33.04 5.17 22.17
C ARG A 312 -33.04 3.64 22.17
N SER A 313 -33.43 3.03 23.29
CA SER A 313 -33.51 1.56 23.41
C SER A 313 -34.55 0.93 22.48
N LYS A 314 -35.63 1.66 22.17
CA LYS A 314 -36.67 1.22 21.22
C LYS A 314 -36.18 1.24 19.77
N HIS A 315 -35.39 2.26 19.40
CA HIS A 315 -34.89 2.43 18.03
C HIS A 315 -33.58 1.68 17.76
N PHE A 316 -32.77 1.45 18.78
CA PHE A 316 -31.42 0.87 18.68
C PHE A 316 -31.23 -0.28 19.67
N ASN A 317 -31.14 -1.49 19.13
CA ASN A 317 -31.22 -2.73 19.91
C ASN A 317 -29.86 -3.23 20.42
N THR A 318 -28.76 -2.64 19.96
CA THR A 318 -27.41 -3.03 20.39
C THR A 318 -26.72 -1.88 21.12
N PRO A 319 -25.86 -2.17 22.11
CA PRO A 319 -25.09 -1.12 22.79
C PRO A 319 -24.25 -0.26 21.83
N GLN A 320 -23.76 -0.84 20.74
CA GLN A 320 -22.98 -0.14 19.72
C GLN A 320 -23.84 0.83 18.90
N GLU A 321 -25.06 0.43 18.52
CA GLU A 321 -25.99 1.33 17.85
C GLU A 321 -26.44 2.48 18.78
N GLN A 322 -26.65 2.20 20.07
CA GLN A 322 -27.01 3.21 21.07
C GLN A 322 -25.88 4.24 21.27
N LEU A 323 -24.64 3.78 21.43
CA LEU A 323 -23.47 4.67 21.53
C LEU A 323 -23.30 5.53 20.27
N ARG A 324 -23.52 4.93 19.09
CA ARG A 324 -23.49 5.67 17.83
C ARG A 324 -24.60 6.72 17.79
N ALA A 325 -25.82 6.38 18.20
CA ALA A 325 -26.95 7.31 18.26
C ALA A 325 -26.65 8.50 19.18
N GLU A 326 -26.01 8.29 20.33
CA GLU A 326 -25.58 9.39 21.24
C GLU A 326 -24.65 10.40 20.54
N THR A 327 -23.78 9.94 19.65
CA THR A 327 -22.95 10.85 18.84
C THR A 327 -23.82 11.69 17.89
N PHE A 328 -24.81 11.07 17.23
CA PHE A 328 -25.77 11.82 16.39
C PHE A 328 -26.61 12.79 17.22
N GLU A 329 -26.95 12.45 18.47
CA GLU A 329 -27.64 13.36 19.39
C GLU A 329 -26.83 14.64 19.63
N GLN A 330 -25.58 14.49 20.03
CA GLN A 330 -24.67 15.61 20.32
C GLN A 330 -24.47 16.51 19.10
N VAL A 331 -24.26 15.94 17.91
CA VAL A 331 -24.10 16.71 16.68
C VAL A 331 -25.40 17.44 16.31
N HIS A 332 -26.54 16.78 16.48
CA HIS A 332 -27.86 17.36 16.23
C HIS A 332 -28.14 18.56 17.15
N ASP A 333 -27.85 18.43 18.44
CA ASP A 333 -28.07 19.49 19.44
C ASP A 333 -27.19 20.72 19.17
N GLN A 334 -26.04 20.54 18.52
CA GLN A 334 -25.15 21.61 18.07
C GLN A 334 -25.62 22.28 16.76
N GLY A 335 -26.68 21.78 16.13
CA GLY A 335 -27.14 22.24 14.82
C GLY A 335 -26.17 21.93 13.67
N ALA A 336 -25.24 20.99 13.88
CA ALA A 336 -24.23 20.63 12.90
C ALA A 336 -24.74 19.57 11.90
N LYS A 337 -24.07 19.45 10.75
CA LYS A 337 -24.40 18.43 9.74
C LYS A 337 -24.18 17.04 10.33
N LEU A 338 -25.23 16.21 10.32
CA LEU A 338 -25.17 14.85 10.84
C LEU A 338 -24.12 14.01 10.08
N PRO A 339 -23.27 13.24 10.77
CA PRO A 339 -22.13 12.52 10.19
C PRO A 339 -22.56 11.19 9.56
N PHE A 340 -23.50 11.23 8.62
CA PHE A 340 -23.82 10.06 7.80
C PHE A 340 -22.65 9.72 6.87
N ALA A 341 -22.44 8.42 6.62
CA ALA A 341 -21.50 8.00 5.59
C ALA A 341 -22.07 8.33 4.22
N ASP A 342 -21.31 9.07 3.41
CA ASP A 342 -21.64 9.38 2.02
C ASP A 342 -21.59 8.16 1.09
#